data_AF-A0AAI9T8W3-F1
#
_entry.id   AF-A0AAI9T8W3-F1
#
_cell.length_a   1.000
_cell.length_b   1.000
_cell.length_c   1.000
_cell.angle_alpha   90.00
_cell.angle_beta   90.00
_cell.angle_gamma   90.00
#
_symmetry.space_group_name_H-M   'P 1'
#
loop_
_entity.id
_entity.type
_entity.pdbx_description
1 polymer ?
#
loop_
_entity_poly.entity_id
_entity_poly.type
_entity_poly.pdbx_seq_one_letter_code
_entity_poly.pdbx_strand_id
1 'polypeptide(L)'
;MSQMPSARAAIRDVPYDYAMFNRMWRYGIYSPLELLHQNLPGSLGPMLHFIYHVSSTLNRFLEFDPALGVILYEQLGDVTRYHMAAQRQHRKHLAGISRYWYRKAADQNPNLGRIQHSLAVLSHSDALQRLFYLTKAFVSVQPLCHSWATIDIFFDHWKGFTFQRDMAAHFVIAHRLLLENCSGERLKALTNDFLSLFPMHIQRPTSRNQHEVYIMSCNITSVLGYGTPVYPQVADLFSKKQSTGAANESAPAMETEDVSNSPTELCSQLKLNQAFQAIRLTFHTLLVLLQYSDFPNAIPGIHISLVFLWRVSFHRSVMESMEATVPWQAVAGFLNSLFSHSTVFSRIQDEKFPIGEFETAPQLPEDFLIRGQVWSQFYYPNTFFKDTSGYGISIDERDSEEVVRRHRCLWLGVQIAKVS
;
A
#
# COMPACT_ATOMS: atom_id res chain seq x y z
N MET A 1 -15.89 -24.38 30.65
CA MET A 1 -14.43 -24.42 30.88
C MET A 1 -14.02 -25.87 31.08
N SER A 2 -13.49 -26.51 30.05
CA SER A 2 -12.71 -27.75 30.15
C SER A 2 -11.47 -27.54 29.29
N GLN A 3 -10.50 -26.83 29.86
CA GLN A 3 -9.15 -26.78 29.31
C GLN A 3 -8.62 -28.22 29.38
N MET A 4 -8.36 -28.84 28.22
CA MET A 4 -7.46 -29.98 28.13
C MET A 4 -6.04 -29.43 28.25
N PRO A 5 -5.34 -29.62 29.39
CA PRO A 5 -3.94 -29.23 29.53
C PRO A 5 -3.11 -30.36 28.91
N SER A 6 -2.18 -30.03 28.00
CA SER A 6 -1.18 -30.97 27.44
C SER A 6 -1.61 -31.86 26.26
N ALA A 7 -2.22 -31.28 25.21
CA ALA A 7 -1.95 -31.79 23.86
C ALA A 7 -0.63 -31.15 23.40
N ARG A 8 0.45 -31.96 23.35
CA ARG A 8 1.83 -31.56 23.02
C ARG A 8 1.86 -30.58 21.84
N ALA A 9 2.71 -29.55 21.91
CA ALA A 9 2.93 -28.56 20.84
C ALA A 9 3.00 -29.18 19.43
N ALA A 10 3.60 -30.37 19.32
CA ALA A 10 3.62 -31.17 18.09
C ALA A 10 2.24 -31.39 17.43
N ILE A 11 1.17 -31.67 18.20
CA ILE A 11 -0.19 -31.85 17.64
C ILE A 11 -0.80 -30.52 17.21
N ARG A 12 -0.45 -29.41 17.89
CA ARG A 12 -0.91 -28.07 17.53
C ARG A 12 -0.27 -27.57 16.24
N ASP A 13 0.99 -27.95 16.00
CA ASP A 13 1.77 -27.46 14.86
C ASP A 13 1.59 -28.33 13.60
N VAL A 14 1.08 -29.57 13.73
CA VAL A 14 0.77 -30.50 12.61
C VAL A 14 0.00 -29.86 11.44
N PRO A 15 -1.06 -29.05 11.64
CA PRO A 15 -1.76 -28.42 10.52
C PRO A 15 -0.87 -27.48 9.69
N TYR A 16 0.13 -26.87 10.32
CA TYR A 16 1.11 -26.00 9.68
C TYR A 16 2.23 -26.83 9.02
N ASP A 17 2.79 -27.80 9.74
CA ASP A 17 3.89 -28.66 9.27
C ASP A 17 3.51 -29.45 8.00
N TYR A 18 2.26 -29.90 7.92
CA TYR A 18 1.75 -30.64 6.76
C TYR A 18 1.00 -29.75 5.76
N ALA A 19 1.01 -28.43 5.95
CA ALA A 19 0.29 -27.45 5.14
C ALA A 19 -1.18 -27.85 4.88
N MET A 20 -1.85 -28.39 5.92
CA MET A 20 -3.17 -29.01 5.80
C MET A 20 -4.21 -28.04 5.23
N PHE A 21 -4.21 -26.78 5.69
CA PHE A 21 -5.13 -25.76 5.19
C PHE A 21 -4.88 -25.36 3.75
N ASN A 22 -3.63 -25.38 3.28
CA ASN A 22 -3.31 -25.14 1.87
C ASN A 22 -3.78 -26.29 0.98
N ARG A 23 -3.66 -27.54 1.44
CA ARG A 23 -4.16 -28.72 0.73
C ARG A 23 -5.69 -28.77 0.73
N MET A 24 -6.31 -28.51 1.88
CA MET A 24 -7.77 -28.39 2.01
C MET A 24 -8.31 -27.32 1.05
N TRP A 25 -7.66 -26.16 0.99
CA TRP A 25 -8.01 -25.13 0.02
C TRP A 25 -7.89 -25.63 -1.41
N ARG A 26 -6.71 -26.09 -1.81
CA ARG A 26 -6.44 -26.48 -3.20
C ARG A 26 -7.37 -27.59 -3.69
N TYR A 27 -7.45 -28.69 -2.94
CA TYR A 27 -8.12 -29.91 -3.40
C TYR A 27 -9.56 -30.04 -2.90
N GLY A 28 -9.84 -29.54 -1.69
CA GLY A 28 -11.13 -29.71 -1.02
C GLY A 28 -12.11 -28.55 -1.24
N ILE A 29 -11.64 -27.36 -1.63
CA ILE A 29 -12.49 -26.16 -1.75
C ILE A 29 -12.39 -25.55 -3.15
N TYR A 30 -11.20 -25.14 -3.55
CA TYR A 30 -10.96 -24.41 -4.80
C TYR A 30 -11.31 -25.25 -6.04
N SER A 31 -10.78 -26.48 -6.15
CA SER A 31 -11.09 -27.35 -7.30
C SER A 31 -12.59 -27.65 -7.45
N PRO A 32 -13.34 -28.01 -6.38
CA PRO A 32 -14.79 -28.11 -6.45
C PRO A 32 -15.50 -26.81 -6.83
N LEU A 33 -15.08 -25.65 -6.29
CA LEU A 33 -15.67 -24.35 -6.63
C LEU A 33 -15.49 -24.01 -8.11
N GLU A 34 -14.31 -24.26 -8.68
CA GLU A 34 -14.05 -24.06 -10.10
C GLU A 34 -14.95 -24.94 -10.97
N LEU A 35 -15.04 -26.23 -10.65
CA LEU A 35 -15.91 -27.17 -11.38
C LEU A 35 -17.38 -26.74 -11.31
N LEU A 36 -17.84 -26.32 -10.13
CA LEU A 36 -19.20 -25.81 -9.97
C LEU A 36 -19.38 -24.50 -10.73
N HIS A 37 -18.43 -23.57 -10.69
CA HIS A 37 -18.52 -22.28 -11.37
C HIS A 37 -18.62 -22.43 -12.90
N GLN A 38 -17.80 -23.30 -13.49
CA GLN A 38 -17.77 -23.55 -14.93
C GLN A 38 -19.09 -24.15 -15.46
N ASN A 39 -19.85 -24.86 -14.61
CA ASN A 39 -21.12 -25.49 -14.95
C ASN A 39 -22.36 -24.62 -14.65
N LEU A 40 -22.16 -23.32 -14.36
CA LEU A 40 -23.28 -22.40 -14.22
C LEU A 40 -23.99 -22.18 -15.57
N PRO A 41 -25.34 -22.04 -15.57
CA PRO A 41 -26.22 -21.92 -14.40
C PRO A 41 -26.67 -23.27 -13.79
N GLY A 42 -26.38 -24.42 -14.40
CA GLY A 42 -26.92 -25.72 -13.99
C GLY A 42 -26.49 -26.19 -12.59
N SER A 43 -25.33 -25.72 -12.12
CA SER A 43 -24.74 -26.04 -10.81
C SER A 43 -25.12 -25.05 -9.69
N LEU A 44 -26.01 -24.07 -9.94
CA LEU A 44 -26.24 -22.95 -9.01
C LEU A 44 -26.63 -23.41 -7.59
N GLY A 45 -27.60 -24.32 -7.48
CA GLY A 45 -28.05 -24.85 -6.19
C GLY A 45 -26.93 -25.55 -5.40
N PRO A 46 -26.26 -26.57 -5.99
CA PRO A 46 -25.10 -27.21 -5.38
C PRO A 46 -23.98 -26.25 -5.02
N MET A 47 -23.68 -25.25 -5.87
CA MET A 47 -22.65 -24.24 -5.63
C MET A 47 -22.95 -23.39 -4.39
N LEU A 48 -24.20 -22.91 -4.25
CA LEU A 48 -24.59 -22.12 -3.08
C LEU A 48 -24.56 -22.94 -1.78
N HIS A 49 -25.01 -24.20 -1.82
CA HIS A 49 -24.92 -25.10 -0.66
C HIS A 49 -23.47 -25.37 -0.27
N PHE A 50 -22.59 -25.60 -1.25
CA PHE A 50 -21.17 -25.81 -1.03
C PHE A 50 -20.49 -24.57 -0.42
N ILE A 51 -20.75 -23.39 -0.98
CA ILE A 51 -20.26 -22.10 -0.45
C ILE A 51 -20.68 -21.89 1.00
N TYR A 52 -21.95 -22.15 1.33
CA TYR A 52 -22.46 -22.01 2.69
C TYR A 52 -21.73 -22.97 3.65
N HIS A 53 -21.60 -24.24 3.26
CA HIS A 53 -20.91 -25.25 4.06
C HIS A 53 -19.44 -24.88 4.31
N VAL A 54 -18.70 -24.52 3.25
CA VAL A 54 -17.30 -24.10 3.34
C VAL A 54 -17.17 -22.86 4.23
N SER A 55 -17.98 -21.82 4.00
CA SER A 55 -17.93 -20.59 4.80
C SER A 55 -18.17 -20.87 6.28
N SER A 56 -19.16 -21.71 6.61
CA SER A 56 -19.45 -22.10 7.99
C SER A 56 -18.30 -22.88 8.63
N THR A 57 -17.69 -23.81 7.89
CA THR A 57 -16.56 -24.60 8.38
C THR A 57 -15.31 -23.75 8.60
N LEU A 58 -14.98 -22.84 7.67
CA LEU A 58 -13.84 -21.93 7.82
C LEU A 58 -14.02 -20.97 9.00
N ASN A 59 -15.24 -20.44 9.22
CA ASN A 59 -15.52 -19.60 10.39
C ASN A 59 -15.36 -20.38 11.71
N ARG A 60 -15.83 -21.64 11.78
CA ARG A 60 -15.61 -22.49 12.96
C ARG A 60 -14.12 -22.72 13.25
N PHE A 61 -13.29 -22.86 12.23
CA PHE A 61 -11.83 -22.95 12.43
C PHE A 61 -11.25 -21.66 12.99
N LEU A 62 -11.71 -20.49 12.52
CA LEU A 62 -11.30 -19.20 13.08
C LEU A 62 -11.77 -18.97 14.51
N GLU A 63 -12.98 -19.43 14.85
CA GLU A 63 -13.50 -19.37 16.22
C GLU A 63 -12.69 -20.28 17.16
N PHE A 64 -12.25 -21.43 16.67
CA PHE A 64 -11.41 -22.35 17.43
C PHE A 64 -9.97 -21.85 17.59
N ASP A 65 -9.37 -21.35 16.51
CA ASP A 65 -8.01 -20.78 16.52
C ASP A 65 -7.94 -19.50 15.64
N PRO A 66 -8.00 -18.31 16.25
CA PRO A 66 -7.89 -17.04 15.54
C PRO A 66 -6.56 -16.86 14.79
N ALA A 67 -5.49 -17.58 15.17
CA ALA A 67 -4.19 -17.49 14.49
C ALA A 67 -4.26 -18.02 13.05
N LEU A 68 -5.25 -18.86 12.73
CA LEU A 68 -5.51 -19.32 11.37
C LEU A 68 -5.96 -18.19 10.43
N GLY A 69 -6.28 -17.00 10.95
CA GLY A 69 -6.58 -15.81 10.17
C GLY A 69 -5.51 -15.47 9.12
N VAL A 70 -4.23 -15.77 9.41
CA VAL A 70 -3.13 -15.56 8.46
C VAL A 70 -3.30 -16.33 7.14
N ILE A 71 -4.08 -17.42 7.13
CA ILE A 71 -4.38 -18.22 5.92
C ILE A 71 -5.85 -18.07 5.51
N LEU A 72 -6.78 -18.20 6.47
CA LEU A 72 -8.20 -18.39 6.15
C LEU A 72 -8.92 -17.10 5.72
N TYR A 73 -8.42 -15.92 6.07
CA TYR A 73 -9.04 -14.66 5.65
C TYR A 73 -9.02 -14.48 4.13
N GLU A 74 -7.93 -14.86 3.45
CA GLU A 74 -7.85 -14.82 1.98
C GLU A 74 -8.87 -15.78 1.36
N GLN A 75 -8.95 -17.00 1.89
CA GLN A 75 -9.87 -18.05 1.44
C GLN A 75 -11.34 -17.67 1.61
N LEU A 76 -11.71 -17.05 2.74
CA LEU A 76 -13.06 -16.52 2.98
C LEU A 76 -13.40 -15.40 1.99
N GLY A 77 -12.43 -14.55 1.65
CA GLY A 77 -12.56 -13.54 0.60
C GLY A 77 -12.86 -14.15 -0.76
N ASP A 78 -12.10 -15.19 -1.15
CA ASP A 78 -12.27 -15.93 -2.40
C ASP A 78 -13.62 -16.67 -2.47
N VAL A 79 -14.01 -17.40 -1.42
CA VAL A 79 -15.32 -18.08 -1.34
C VAL A 79 -16.47 -17.09 -1.51
N THR A 80 -16.37 -15.91 -0.89
CA THR A 80 -17.37 -14.85 -1.05
C THR A 80 -17.43 -14.31 -2.49
N ARG A 81 -16.29 -14.28 -3.21
CA ARG A 81 -16.28 -13.90 -4.64
C ARG A 81 -16.97 -14.94 -5.52
N TYR A 82 -16.81 -16.23 -5.24
CA TYR A 82 -17.59 -17.27 -5.95
C TYR A 82 -19.08 -17.10 -5.70
N HIS A 83 -19.48 -16.75 -4.46
CA HIS A 83 -20.89 -16.41 -4.17
C HIS A 83 -21.36 -15.22 -5.01
N MET A 84 -20.54 -14.17 -5.07
CA MET A 84 -20.83 -12.99 -5.88
C MET A 84 -20.97 -13.31 -7.38
N ALA A 85 -20.17 -14.23 -7.91
CA ALA A 85 -20.26 -14.68 -9.30
C ALA A 85 -21.51 -15.53 -9.55
N ALA A 86 -21.91 -16.35 -8.59
CA ALA A 86 -23.11 -17.19 -8.66
C ALA A 86 -24.42 -16.41 -8.52
N GLN A 87 -24.47 -15.37 -7.65
CA GLN A 87 -25.70 -14.66 -7.31
C GLN A 87 -25.61 -13.14 -7.56
N ARG A 88 -26.15 -12.69 -8.69
CA ARG A 88 -26.06 -11.28 -9.14
C ARG A 88 -26.85 -10.28 -8.27
N GLN A 89 -27.95 -10.71 -7.65
CA GLN A 89 -28.86 -9.81 -6.91
C GLN A 89 -28.25 -9.16 -5.67
N HIS A 90 -27.31 -9.83 -4.99
CA HIS A 90 -26.67 -9.34 -3.76
C HIS A 90 -25.21 -8.90 -3.96
N ARG A 91 -24.82 -8.59 -5.20
CA ARG A 91 -23.43 -8.32 -5.58
C ARG A 91 -22.76 -7.25 -4.72
N LYS A 92 -23.45 -6.16 -4.38
CA LYS A 92 -22.91 -5.07 -3.55
C LYS A 92 -22.62 -5.52 -2.11
N HIS A 93 -23.55 -6.25 -1.50
CA HIS A 93 -23.40 -6.78 -0.14
C HIS A 93 -22.27 -7.82 -0.07
N LEU A 94 -22.24 -8.76 -1.02
CA LEU A 94 -21.19 -9.78 -1.12
C LEU A 94 -19.82 -9.16 -1.40
N ALA A 95 -19.74 -8.12 -2.23
CA ALA A 95 -18.50 -7.37 -2.41
C ALA A 95 -18.02 -6.71 -1.10
N GLY A 96 -18.95 -6.25 -0.26
CA GLY A 96 -18.65 -5.74 1.08
C GLY A 96 -18.05 -6.81 1.99
N ILE A 97 -18.67 -7.99 2.06
CA ILE A 97 -18.17 -9.13 2.86
C ILE A 97 -16.80 -9.61 2.35
N SER A 98 -16.63 -9.75 1.04
CA SER A 98 -15.36 -10.17 0.46
C SER A 98 -14.25 -9.16 0.76
N ARG A 99 -14.55 -7.86 0.64
CA ARG A 99 -13.61 -6.78 0.97
C ARG A 99 -13.22 -6.79 2.45
N TYR A 100 -14.17 -7.08 3.35
CA TYR A 100 -13.89 -7.23 4.78
C TYR A 100 -12.84 -8.32 5.04
N TRP A 101 -13.02 -9.49 4.42
CA TRP A 101 -12.08 -10.59 4.57
C TRP A 101 -10.70 -10.30 3.98
N TYR A 102 -10.63 -9.73 2.78
CA TYR A 102 -9.33 -9.35 2.21
C TYR A 102 -8.63 -8.21 2.96
N ARG A 103 -9.35 -7.29 3.60
CA ARG A 103 -8.74 -6.30 4.49
C ARG A 103 -8.06 -6.98 5.67
N LYS A 104 -8.77 -7.90 6.34
CA LYS A 104 -8.16 -8.72 7.40
C LYS A 104 -6.97 -9.55 6.91
N ALA A 105 -7.06 -10.11 5.70
CA ALA A 105 -5.96 -10.86 5.09
C ALA A 105 -4.75 -9.98 4.79
N ALA A 106 -4.98 -8.78 4.25
CA ALA A 106 -3.94 -7.77 4.01
C ALA A 106 -3.34 -7.29 5.33
N ASP A 107 -4.11 -7.30 6.42
CA ASP A 107 -3.61 -6.87 7.70
C ASP A 107 -2.62 -7.87 8.33
N GLN A 108 -2.87 -9.16 8.12
CA GLN A 108 -1.99 -10.24 8.56
C GLN A 108 -0.81 -10.44 7.59
N ASN A 109 -1.02 -10.20 6.30
CA ASN A 109 -0.01 -10.43 5.26
C ASN A 109 0.14 -9.21 4.33
N PRO A 110 0.61 -8.06 4.84
CA PRO A 110 0.65 -6.82 4.07
C PRO A 110 1.59 -6.88 2.87
N ASN A 111 2.61 -7.74 2.93
CA ASN A 111 3.64 -7.91 1.93
C ASN A 111 3.16 -8.57 0.63
N LEU A 112 1.96 -9.16 0.61
CA LEU A 112 1.47 -9.97 -0.50
C LEU A 112 0.70 -9.15 -1.54
N GLY A 113 1.30 -8.94 -2.71
CA GLY A 113 0.70 -8.20 -3.81
C GLY A 113 -0.62 -8.81 -4.31
N ARG A 114 -0.79 -10.14 -4.27
CA ARG A 114 -2.03 -10.81 -4.70
C ARG A 114 -3.26 -10.45 -3.87
N ILE A 115 -3.08 -10.17 -2.57
CA ILE A 115 -4.18 -9.73 -1.70
C ILE A 115 -4.57 -8.30 -2.06
N GLN A 116 -3.58 -7.44 -2.32
CA GLN A 116 -3.81 -6.07 -2.78
C GLN A 116 -4.55 -6.08 -4.12
N HIS A 117 -4.13 -6.92 -5.07
CA HIS A 117 -4.82 -7.12 -6.34
C HIS A 117 -6.29 -7.53 -6.16
N SER A 118 -6.56 -8.46 -5.23
CA SER A 118 -7.93 -8.89 -4.91
C SER A 118 -8.80 -7.75 -4.35
N LEU A 119 -8.23 -6.88 -3.51
CA LEU A 119 -8.89 -5.66 -3.06
C LEU A 119 -9.18 -4.70 -4.23
N ALA A 120 -8.25 -4.59 -5.18
CA ALA A 120 -8.44 -3.77 -6.38
C ALA A 120 -9.61 -4.24 -7.24
N VAL A 121 -9.74 -5.57 -7.43
CA VAL A 121 -10.88 -6.18 -8.11
C VAL A 121 -12.20 -5.85 -7.41
N LEU A 122 -12.22 -5.55 -6.12
CA LEU A 122 -13.43 -5.20 -5.37
C LEU A 122 -13.73 -3.68 -5.33
N SER A 123 -12.85 -2.83 -5.85
CA SER A 123 -12.95 -1.36 -5.81
C SER A 123 -13.61 -0.72 -7.04
N HIS A 124 -14.65 -1.37 -7.60
CA HIS A 124 -15.29 -0.92 -8.85
C HIS A 124 -15.89 0.50 -8.82
N SER A 125 -16.25 1.02 -7.64
CA SER A 125 -16.93 2.32 -7.49
C SER A 125 -15.97 3.50 -7.35
N ASP A 126 -14.66 3.24 -7.22
CA ASP A 126 -13.66 4.26 -6.91
C ASP A 126 -12.40 3.99 -7.74
N ALA A 127 -12.21 4.81 -8.77
CA ALA A 127 -11.12 4.69 -9.72
C ALA A 127 -9.74 4.89 -9.06
N LEU A 128 -9.63 5.81 -8.10
CA LEU A 128 -8.38 6.11 -7.41
C LEU A 128 -8.00 4.96 -6.49
N GLN A 129 -8.95 4.45 -5.70
CA GLN A 129 -8.72 3.29 -4.86
C GLN A 129 -8.37 2.04 -5.69
N ARG A 130 -9.06 1.83 -6.81
CA ARG A 130 -8.78 0.69 -7.69
C ARG A 130 -7.38 0.78 -8.29
N LEU A 131 -6.99 1.94 -8.81
CA LEU A 131 -5.64 2.15 -9.33
C LEU A 131 -4.59 1.95 -8.23
N PHE A 132 -4.82 2.49 -7.03
CA PHE A 132 -3.95 2.30 -5.88
C PHE A 132 -3.69 0.84 -5.54
N TYR A 133 -4.73 0.01 -5.42
CA TYR A 133 -4.52 -1.39 -5.09
C TYR A 133 -3.86 -2.18 -6.23
N LEU A 134 -4.12 -1.82 -7.50
CA LEU A 134 -3.45 -2.42 -8.65
C LEU A 134 -1.96 -2.07 -8.65
N THR A 135 -1.60 -0.80 -8.46
CA THR A 135 -0.20 -0.37 -8.45
C THR A 135 0.53 -0.86 -7.20
N LYS A 136 -0.11 -0.83 -6.02
CA LYS A 136 0.42 -1.42 -4.78
C LYS A 136 0.74 -2.90 -4.95
N ALA A 137 -0.05 -3.67 -5.70
CA ALA A 137 0.23 -5.08 -5.96
C ALA A 137 1.55 -5.30 -6.72
N PHE A 138 1.96 -4.35 -7.55
CA PHE A 138 3.23 -4.39 -8.28
C PHE A 138 4.44 -4.02 -7.43
N VAL A 139 4.25 -3.16 -6.42
CA VAL A 139 5.34 -2.67 -5.55
C VAL A 139 5.30 -3.21 -4.12
N SER A 140 4.51 -4.26 -3.90
CA SER A 140 4.52 -5.02 -2.65
C SER A 140 5.82 -5.85 -2.55
N VAL A 141 6.27 -6.13 -1.33
CA VAL A 141 7.49 -6.93 -1.08
C VAL A 141 7.46 -8.28 -1.81
N GLN A 142 6.29 -8.92 -1.88
CA GLN A 142 6.04 -10.06 -2.77
C GLN A 142 5.11 -9.58 -3.90
N PRO A 143 5.66 -9.08 -5.01
CA PRO A 143 4.88 -8.44 -6.06
C PRO A 143 4.08 -9.45 -6.88
N LEU A 144 2.95 -9.01 -7.45
CA LEU A 144 2.17 -9.78 -8.42
C LEU A 144 2.45 -9.26 -9.84
N CYS A 145 3.57 -9.67 -10.43
CA CYS A 145 4.02 -9.16 -11.73
C CYS A 145 3.17 -9.62 -12.93
N HIS A 146 2.22 -10.55 -12.75
CA HIS A 146 1.37 -11.09 -13.83
C HIS A 146 -0.03 -10.45 -13.92
N SER A 147 -0.32 -9.39 -13.15
CA SER A 147 -1.63 -8.73 -13.18
C SER A 147 -1.81 -7.63 -14.25
N TRP A 148 -0.91 -7.56 -15.24
CA TRP A 148 -1.00 -6.61 -16.36
C TRP A 148 -2.37 -6.68 -17.06
N ALA A 149 -2.88 -7.89 -17.30
CA ALA A 149 -4.21 -8.05 -17.90
C ALA A 149 -5.34 -7.36 -17.10
N THR A 150 -5.25 -7.32 -15.77
CA THR A 150 -6.29 -6.66 -14.96
C THR A 150 -6.20 -5.14 -15.04
N ILE A 151 -4.99 -4.58 -15.02
CA ILE A 151 -4.80 -3.13 -15.13
C ILE A 151 -5.07 -2.64 -16.55
N ASP A 152 -4.76 -3.44 -17.56
CA ASP A 152 -5.09 -3.14 -18.96
C ASP A 152 -6.61 -3.09 -19.17
N ILE A 153 -7.34 -4.09 -18.66
CA ILE A 153 -8.81 -4.07 -18.66
C ILE A 153 -9.30 -2.81 -17.95
N PHE A 154 -8.76 -2.47 -16.78
CA PHE A 154 -9.13 -1.25 -16.06
C PHE A 154 -8.90 0.00 -16.91
N PHE A 155 -7.72 0.16 -17.51
CA PHE A 155 -7.38 1.30 -18.36
C PHE A 155 -8.23 1.37 -19.63
N ASP A 156 -8.63 0.23 -20.19
CA ASP A 156 -9.45 0.18 -21.39
C ASP A 156 -10.88 0.68 -21.17
N HIS A 157 -11.39 0.64 -19.93
CA HIS A 157 -12.65 1.31 -19.59
C HIS A 157 -12.59 2.84 -19.77
N TRP A 158 -11.40 3.43 -19.86
CA TRP A 158 -11.22 4.87 -20.05
C TRP A 158 -10.95 5.25 -21.52
N LYS A 159 -10.96 4.29 -22.45
CA LYS A 159 -10.84 4.57 -23.88
C LYS A 159 -12.12 5.26 -24.41
N GLY A 160 -11.95 6.35 -25.15
CA GLY A 160 -13.03 6.96 -25.95
C GLY A 160 -13.95 7.95 -25.23
N PHE A 161 -13.75 8.20 -23.94
CA PHE A 161 -14.49 9.22 -23.20
C PHE A 161 -13.77 10.57 -23.22
N THR A 162 -14.56 11.65 -23.23
CA THR A 162 -14.08 13.02 -23.03
C THR A 162 -14.23 13.38 -21.55
N PHE A 163 -13.11 13.68 -20.88
CA PHE A 163 -13.05 13.76 -19.42
C PHE A 163 -12.72 15.14 -18.89
N GLN A 164 -13.01 16.21 -19.64
CA GLN A 164 -12.50 17.58 -19.41
C GLN A 164 -12.63 18.12 -17.96
N ARG A 165 -13.43 17.52 -17.08
CA ARG A 165 -13.55 17.93 -15.66
C ARG A 165 -13.42 16.79 -14.63
N ASP A 166 -13.00 15.60 -15.02
CA ASP A 166 -12.83 14.49 -14.08
C ASP A 166 -11.35 14.35 -13.67
N MET A 167 -11.02 14.81 -12.46
CA MET A 167 -9.67 14.72 -11.89
C MET A 167 -9.15 13.28 -11.87
N ALA A 168 -9.98 12.31 -11.47
CA ALA A 168 -9.58 10.92 -11.36
C ALA A 168 -9.31 10.32 -12.75
N ALA A 169 -10.08 10.72 -13.77
CA ALA A 169 -9.83 10.30 -15.15
C ALA A 169 -8.47 10.77 -15.67
N HIS A 170 -8.15 12.07 -15.50
CA HIS A 170 -6.86 12.61 -15.92
C HIS A 170 -5.71 11.89 -15.23
N PHE A 171 -5.84 11.64 -13.93
CA PHE A 171 -4.85 10.91 -13.14
C PHE A 171 -4.67 9.47 -13.62
N VAL A 172 -5.76 8.72 -13.79
CA VAL A 172 -5.73 7.32 -14.24
C VAL A 172 -5.11 7.19 -15.64
N ILE A 173 -5.46 8.08 -16.57
CA ILE A 173 -4.92 8.04 -17.93
C ILE A 173 -3.45 8.49 -17.95
N ALA A 174 -3.04 9.46 -17.11
CA ALA A 174 -1.64 9.81 -16.96
C ALA A 174 -0.82 8.60 -16.48
N HIS A 175 -1.32 7.86 -15.49
CA HIS A 175 -0.70 6.63 -15.01
C HIS A 175 -0.65 5.53 -16.08
N ARG A 176 -1.67 5.40 -16.93
CA ARG A 176 -1.63 4.51 -18.11
C ARG A 176 -0.46 4.85 -19.02
N LEU A 177 -0.32 6.11 -19.42
CA LEU A 177 0.76 6.55 -20.31
C LEU A 177 2.13 6.38 -19.66
N LEU A 178 2.24 6.68 -18.36
CA LEU A 178 3.44 6.42 -17.58
C LEU A 178 3.76 4.93 -17.49
N LEU A 179 2.79 4.02 -17.54
CA LEU A 179 3.03 2.58 -17.50
C LEU A 179 3.36 2.00 -18.88
N GLU A 180 2.71 2.50 -19.94
CA GLU A 180 2.96 2.15 -21.35
C GLU A 180 4.25 2.78 -21.91
N ASN A 181 5.05 3.45 -21.07
CA ASN A 181 6.26 4.18 -21.45
C ASN A 181 6.04 5.22 -22.57
N CYS A 182 4.86 5.83 -22.58
CA CYS A 182 4.48 6.87 -23.52
C CYS A 182 4.83 8.25 -22.96
N SER A 183 5.83 8.91 -23.55
CA SER A 183 6.17 10.31 -23.23
C SER A 183 5.65 11.25 -24.32
N GLY A 184 5.20 12.46 -23.94
CA GLY A 184 4.82 13.49 -24.92
C GLY A 184 3.89 14.57 -24.36
N GLU A 185 3.43 15.46 -25.24
CA GLU A 185 2.53 16.58 -24.89
C GLU A 185 1.22 16.12 -24.26
N ARG A 186 0.71 14.94 -24.65
CA ARG A 186 -0.50 14.37 -24.06
C ARG A 186 -0.35 14.07 -22.56
N LEU A 187 0.77 13.48 -22.14
CA LEU A 187 1.01 13.18 -20.73
C LEU A 187 1.15 14.47 -19.91
N LYS A 188 1.85 15.48 -20.45
CA LYS A 188 1.95 16.80 -19.82
C LYS A 188 0.59 17.46 -19.66
N ALA A 189 -0.23 17.45 -20.70
CA ALA A 189 -1.59 18.00 -20.66
C ALA A 189 -2.44 17.32 -19.57
N LEU A 190 -2.50 15.98 -19.57
CA LEU A 190 -3.24 15.22 -18.56
C LEU A 190 -2.75 15.51 -17.12
N THR A 191 -1.44 15.61 -16.93
CA THR A 191 -0.84 15.91 -15.63
C THR A 191 -1.20 17.33 -15.17
N ASN A 192 -1.12 18.31 -16.07
CA ASN A 192 -1.50 19.69 -15.77
C ASN A 192 -2.98 19.82 -15.45
N ASP A 193 -3.84 19.15 -16.22
CA ASP A 193 -5.29 19.14 -15.98
C ASP A 193 -5.62 18.49 -14.63
N PHE A 194 -5.02 17.33 -14.32
CA PHE A 194 -5.11 16.70 -13.01
C PHE A 194 -4.71 17.66 -11.87
N LEU A 195 -3.51 18.26 -11.95
CA LEU A 195 -3.00 19.17 -10.92
C LEU A 195 -3.87 20.41 -10.77
N SER A 196 -4.47 20.91 -11.86
CA SER A 196 -5.38 22.07 -11.81
C SER A 196 -6.70 21.76 -11.09
N LEU A 197 -7.18 20.51 -11.18
CA LEU A 197 -8.44 20.06 -10.56
C LEU A 197 -8.24 19.53 -9.14
N PHE A 198 -7.01 19.16 -8.77
CA PHE A 198 -6.70 18.56 -7.48
C PHE A 198 -7.00 19.45 -6.26
N PRO A 199 -6.75 20.77 -6.27
CA PRO A 199 -7.16 21.66 -5.19
C PRO A 199 -8.64 21.55 -4.80
N MET A 200 -9.54 21.52 -5.79
CA MET A 200 -10.98 21.38 -5.55
C MET A 200 -11.35 20.04 -4.91
N HIS A 201 -10.50 19.02 -5.07
CA HIS A 201 -10.68 17.72 -4.44
C HIS A 201 -10.25 17.77 -2.97
N ILE A 202 -9.07 18.31 -2.69
CA ILE A 202 -8.49 18.42 -1.34
C ILE A 202 -9.41 19.19 -0.40
N GLN A 203 -10.02 20.27 -0.91
CA GLN A 203 -10.89 21.17 -0.15
C GLN A 203 -12.27 20.58 0.18
N ARG A 204 -12.62 19.40 -0.33
CA ARG A 204 -13.92 18.78 -0.02
C ARG A 204 -14.00 18.48 1.48
N PRO A 205 -15.21 18.55 2.08
CA PRO A 205 -15.40 18.15 3.48
C PRO A 205 -14.80 16.77 3.72
N THR A 206 -14.08 16.63 4.84
CA THR A 206 -13.21 15.49 5.15
C THR A 206 -13.90 14.15 4.84
N SER A 207 -13.60 13.57 3.68
CA SER A 207 -14.08 12.25 3.30
C SER A 207 -13.05 11.24 3.78
N ARG A 208 -13.46 10.22 4.53
CA ARG A 208 -12.57 9.13 5.01
C ARG A 208 -12.01 8.24 3.88
N ASN A 209 -11.99 8.71 2.64
CA ASN A 209 -11.67 7.92 1.47
C ASN A 209 -10.16 7.77 1.21
N GLN A 210 -9.29 8.53 1.90
CA GLN A 210 -7.82 8.40 1.82
C GLN A 210 -7.28 8.61 0.39
N HIS A 211 -7.96 9.42 -0.42
CA HIS A 211 -7.61 9.60 -1.83
C HIS A 211 -6.23 10.20 -2.04
N GLU A 212 -5.81 11.14 -1.19
CA GLU A 212 -4.49 11.77 -1.27
C GLU A 212 -3.37 10.74 -1.03
N VAL A 213 -3.62 9.75 -0.16
CA VAL A 213 -2.72 8.62 0.08
C VAL A 213 -2.68 7.70 -1.14
N TYR A 214 -3.84 7.40 -1.74
CA TYR A 214 -3.91 6.59 -2.96
C TYR A 214 -3.15 7.24 -4.12
N ILE A 215 -3.38 8.54 -4.34
CA ILE A 215 -2.71 9.34 -5.38
C ILE A 215 -1.20 9.34 -5.15
N MET A 216 -0.74 9.69 -3.94
CA MET A 216 0.68 9.76 -3.66
C MET A 216 1.37 8.39 -3.73
N SER A 217 0.70 7.31 -3.28
CA SER A 217 1.25 5.95 -3.40
C SER A 217 1.32 5.48 -4.87
N CYS A 218 0.37 5.85 -5.72
CA CYS A 218 0.46 5.59 -7.17
C CYS A 218 1.63 6.35 -7.79
N ASN A 219 1.79 7.63 -7.45
CA ASN A 219 2.89 8.47 -7.89
C ASN A 219 4.25 7.86 -7.52
N ILE A 220 4.43 7.47 -6.25
CA ILE A 220 5.63 6.75 -5.78
C ILE A 220 5.84 5.47 -6.57
N THR A 221 4.78 4.68 -6.81
CA THR A 221 4.87 3.45 -7.63
C THR A 221 5.37 3.74 -9.04
N SER A 222 4.99 4.87 -9.64
CA SER A 222 5.47 5.25 -10.97
C SER A 222 6.95 5.66 -10.97
N VAL A 223 7.44 6.31 -9.90
CA VAL A 223 8.88 6.59 -9.70
C VAL A 223 9.68 5.29 -9.59
N LEU A 224 9.09 4.27 -8.95
CA LEU A 224 9.68 2.93 -8.83
C LEU A 224 9.48 2.04 -10.07
N GLY A 225 8.90 2.58 -11.15
CA GLY A 225 8.74 1.87 -12.42
C GLY A 225 7.70 0.75 -12.41
N TYR A 226 6.65 0.80 -11.58
CA TYR A 226 5.52 -0.15 -11.61
C TYR A 226 5.87 -1.65 -11.52
N GLY A 227 6.97 -2.04 -10.90
CA GLY A 227 7.31 -3.48 -10.86
C GLY A 227 7.89 -4.03 -12.17
N THR A 228 8.24 -3.18 -13.14
CA THR A 228 8.96 -3.55 -14.40
C THR A 228 10.36 -4.14 -14.07
N PRO A 229 11.11 -4.79 -14.99
CA PRO A 229 12.24 -5.68 -14.61
C PRO A 229 13.44 -5.01 -13.89
N VAL A 230 13.41 -3.70 -13.69
CA VAL A 230 14.30 -2.93 -12.80
C VAL A 230 13.91 -3.08 -11.31
N TYR A 231 12.66 -3.44 -11.04
CA TYR A 231 12.08 -3.51 -9.72
C TYR A 231 12.75 -4.49 -8.76
N PRO A 232 13.22 -5.69 -9.15
CA PRO A 232 14.00 -6.54 -8.25
C PRO A 232 15.25 -5.82 -7.70
N GLN A 233 15.92 -5.01 -8.52
CA GLN A 233 17.10 -4.24 -8.11
C GLN A 233 16.72 -3.10 -7.15
N VAL A 234 15.60 -2.42 -7.43
CA VAL A 234 15.01 -1.38 -6.56
C VAL A 234 14.55 -1.98 -5.24
N ALA A 235 13.89 -3.14 -5.28
CA ALA A 235 13.43 -3.88 -4.12
C ALA A 235 14.60 -4.36 -3.27
N ASP A 236 15.68 -4.86 -3.87
CA ASP A 236 16.91 -5.24 -3.17
C ASP A 236 17.57 -4.04 -2.50
N LEU A 237 17.63 -2.90 -3.19
CA LEU A 237 18.12 -1.64 -2.64
C LEU A 237 17.30 -1.25 -1.40
N PHE A 238 15.97 -1.30 -1.49
CA PHE A 238 15.08 -0.98 -0.38
C PHE A 238 14.90 -2.11 0.64
N SER A 239 15.45 -3.31 0.44
CA SER A 239 15.37 -4.43 1.39
C SER A 239 16.58 -4.53 2.32
N LYS A 240 17.68 -3.86 1.98
CA LYS A 240 18.86 -3.80 2.85
C LYS A 240 18.67 -2.71 3.92
N LYS A 241 18.73 -3.10 5.19
CA LYS A 241 18.83 -2.18 6.32
C LYS A 241 20.24 -1.61 6.33
N GLN A 242 20.42 -0.35 5.96
CA GLN A 242 21.72 0.29 6.11
C GLN A 242 21.97 0.54 7.60
N SER A 243 23.07 -0.02 8.11
CA SER A 243 23.53 0.27 9.47
C SER A 243 24.08 1.69 9.51
N THR A 244 23.43 2.57 10.25
CA THR A 244 24.06 3.79 10.73
C THR A 244 25.12 3.40 11.77
N GLY A 245 26.41 3.55 11.45
CA GLY A 245 27.46 3.48 12.47
C GLY A 245 28.86 3.08 12.03
N ALA A 246 29.77 4.06 12.14
CA ALA A 246 31.22 4.00 12.32
C ALA A 246 32.11 3.57 11.15
N ALA A 247 32.85 4.57 10.65
CA ALA A 247 34.14 4.36 10.02
C ALA A 247 35.01 3.48 10.93
N ASN A 248 35.39 2.30 10.42
CA ASN A 248 36.60 1.63 10.83
C ASN A 248 37.26 1.12 9.55
N GLU A 249 38.37 1.77 9.20
CA GLU A 249 39.35 1.27 8.27
C GLU A 249 39.86 -0.11 8.72
N SER A 250 40.34 -0.89 7.74
CA SER A 250 41.22 -2.07 7.85
C SER A 250 40.56 -3.46 7.81
N ALA A 251 40.42 -4.03 6.62
CA ALA A 251 40.87 -5.40 6.30
C ALA A 251 40.69 -5.71 4.79
N PRO A 252 41.55 -6.57 4.20
CA PRO A 252 41.91 -6.49 2.79
C PRO A 252 40.94 -7.22 1.85
N ALA A 253 40.95 -6.74 0.60
CA ALA A 253 40.21 -7.26 -0.53
C ALA A 253 40.49 -8.75 -0.80
N MET A 254 39.43 -9.54 -0.88
CA MET A 254 39.43 -10.78 -1.64
C MET A 254 38.34 -10.61 -2.71
N GLU A 255 38.79 -10.37 -3.94
CA GLU A 255 37.95 -10.23 -5.12
C GLU A 255 37.31 -11.59 -5.42
N THR A 256 36.02 -11.73 -5.11
CA THR A 256 35.15 -12.65 -5.84
C THR A 256 34.34 -11.81 -6.80
N GLU A 257 34.66 -11.93 -8.09
CA GLU A 257 33.85 -11.43 -9.20
C GLU A 257 32.47 -12.09 -9.14
N ASP A 258 31.55 -11.45 -8.44
CA ASP A 258 30.12 -11.71 -8.56
C ASP A 258 29.53 -10.55 -9.36
N VAL A 259 28.92 -10.86 -10.50
CA VAL A 259 28.33 -9.91 -11.44
C VAL A 259 27.06 -9.33 -10.81
N SER A 260 27.23 -8.47 -9.80
CA SER A 260 26.18 -7.64 -9.25
C SER A 260 26.33 -6.24 -9.85
N ASN A 261 25.46 -5.91 -10.79
CA ASN A 261 25.45 -4.60 -11.43
C ASN A 261 25.30 -3.47 -10.39
N SER A 262 26.07 -2.41 -10.56
CA SER A 262 26.33 -1.37 -9.57
C SER A 262 25.16 -0.36 -9.41
N PRO A 263 25.11 0.42 -8.31
CA PRO A 263 24.13 1.50 -8.10
C PRO A 263 24.04 2.54 -9.24
N THR A 264 25.06 2.58 -10.10
CA THR A 264 25.18 3.45 -11.27
C THR A 264 24.19 3.08 -12.36
N GLU A 265 23.86 1.80 -12.55
CA GLU A 265 22.93 1.36 -13.59
C GLU A 265 21.47 1.71 -13.25
N LEU A 266 21.06 1.59 -11.97
CA LEU A 266 19.75 2.04 -11.50
C LEU A 266 19.57 3.56 -11.64
N CYS A 267 20.61 4.35 -11.32
CA CYS A 267 20.59 5.79 -11.52
C CYS A 267 20.45 6.16 -13.00
N SER A 268 21.05 5.37 -13.89
CA SER A 268 20.94 5.53 -15.35
C SER A 268 19.52 5.21 -15.85
N GLN A 269 18.86 4.24 -15.23
CA GLN A 269 17.48 3.85 -15.54
C GLN A 269 16.44 4.84 -14.97
N LEU A 270 16.66 5.40 -13.78
CA LEU A 270 15.85 6.50 -13.22
C LEU A 270 16.04 7.83 -13.98
N LYS A 271 17.14 7.96 -14.73
CA LYS A 271 17.39 9.10 -15.63
C LYS A 271 16.71 8.97 -17.00
N LEU A 272 16.00 7.89 -17.28
CA LEU A 272 15.15 7.81 -18.48
C LEU A 272 14.04 8.88 -18.40
N ASN A 273 13.71 9.48 -19.54
CA ASN A 273 12.72 10.57 -19.64
C ASN A 273 11.39 10.26 -18.90
N GLN A 274 11.00 8.99 -18.83
CA GLN A 274 9.79 8.51 -18.15
C GLN A 274 9.88 8.61 -16.62
N ALA A 275 10.99 8.15 -16.02
CA ALA A 275 11.22 8.26 -14.59
C ALA A 275 11.31 9.73 -14.17
N PHE A 276 11.86 10.60 -15.03
CA PHE A 276 11.78 12.05 -14.82
C PHE A 276 10.34 12.59 -14.83
N GLN A 277 9.46 12.15 -15.74
CA GLN A 277 8.04 12.56 -15.71
C GLN A 277 7.32 12.05 -14.45
N ALA A 278 7.61 10.82 -14.01
CA ALA A 278 7.07 10.26 -12.77
C ALA A 278 7.53 11.05 -11.54
N ILE A 279 8.82 11.40 -11.46
CA ILE A 279 9.40 12.25 -10.42
C ILE A 279 8.71 13.62 -10.42
N ARG A 280 8.56 14.24 -11.59
CA ARG A 280 7.86 15.52 -11.74
C ARG A 280 6.42 15.44 -11.26
N LEU A 281 5.62 14.49 -11.75
CA LEU A 281 4.24 14.30 -11.31
C LEU A 281 4.16 14.13 -9.79
N THR A 282 5.02 13.30 -9.21
CA THR A 282 5.08 13.04 -7.76
C THR A 282 5.31 14.32 -6.96
N PHE A 283 6.35 15.08 -7.28
CA PHE A 283 6.73 16.26 -6.49
C PHE A 283 5.90 17.51 -6.80
N HIS A 284 5.31 17.62 -7.99
CA HIS A 284 4.31 18.66 -8.26
C HIS A 284 2.99 18.35 -7.53
N THR A 285 2.62 17.07 -7.40
CA THR A 285 1.46 16.67 -6.58
C THR A 285 1.73 16.97 -5.10
N LEU A 286 2.93 16.67 -4.59
CA LEU A 286 3.34 17.04 -3.23
C LEU A 286 3.31 18.56 -3.03
N LEU A 287 3.78 19.34 -4.00
CA LEU A 287 3.72 20.80 -3.92
C LEU A 287 2.28 21.30 -3.78
N VAL A 288 1.33 20.75 -4.55
CA VAL A 288 -0.10 21.09 -4.40
C VAL A 288 -0.60 20.70 -3.01
N LEU A 289 -0.31 19.50 -2.52
CA LEU A 289 -0.71 19.11 -1.16
C LEU A 289 -0.17 20.08 -0.09
N LEU A 290 1.10 20.46 -0.19
CA LEU A 290 1.73 21.42 0.74
C LEU A 290 1.09 22.81 0.67
N GLN A 291 0.69 23.28 -0.52
CA GLN A 291 -0.02 24.57 -0.67
C GLN A 291 -1.41 24.57 -0.05
N TYR A 292 -2.04 23.40 0.07
CA TYR A 292 -3.36 23.22 0.66
C TYR A 292 -3.28 22.46 2.00
N SER A 293 -2.17 22.61 2.73
CA SER A 293 -1.96 21.93 4.01
C SER A 293 -2.94 22.34 5.10
N ASP A 294 -3.61 23.49 4.96
CA ASP A 294 -4.66 23.92 5.88
C ASP A 294 -5.90 23.00 5.84
N PHE A 295 -6.02 22.19 4.78
CA PHE A 295 -7.09 21.21 4.65
C PHE A 295 -6.65 19.85 5.20
N PRO A 296 -7.38 19.24 6.16
CA PRO A 296 -6.99 17.98 6.79
C PRO A 296 -6.75 16.82 5.83
N ASN A 297 -7.44 16.80 4.68
CA ASN A 297 -7.28 15.76 3.65
C ASN A 297 -5.87 15.75 3.02
N ALA A 298 -5.17 16.89 3.00
CA ALA A 298 -3.85 16.98 2.40
C ALA A 298 -2.79 16.25 3.24
N ILE A 299 -2.93 16.31 4.57
CA ILE A 299 -1.88 15.89 5.51
C ILE A 299 -1.51 14.41 5.38
N PRO A 300 -2.44 13.44 5.26
CA PRO A 300 -2.08 12.04 5.02
C PRO A 300 -1.21 11.84 3.76
N GLY A 301 -1.51 12.56 2.67
CA GLY A 301 -0.71 12.53 1.45
C GLY A 301 0.69 13.11 1.66
N ILE A 302 0.80 14.23 2.40
CA ILE A 302 2.09 14.83 2.77
C ILE A 302 2.90 13.88 3.66
N HIS A 303 2.26 13.28 4.67
CA HIS A 303 2.89 12.33 5.59
C HIS A 303 3.56 11.18 4.83
N ILE A 304 2.84 10.49 3.95
CA ILE A 304 3.43 9.37 3.20
C ILE A 304 4.52 9.82 2.20
N SER A 305 4.45 11.07 1.73
CA SER A 305 5.50 11.66 0.89
C SER A 305 6.78 11.90 1.67
N LEU A 306 6.67 12.34 2.93
CA LEU A 306 7.81 12.47 3.84
C LEU A 306 8.39 11.10 4.20
N VAL A 307 7.56 10.07 4.37
CA VAL A 307 8.03 8.69 4.57
C VAL A 307 8.85 8.23 3.36
N PHE A 308 8.38 8.50 2.15
CA PHE A 308 9.12 8.18 0.93
C PHE A 308 10.44 8.95 0.83
N LEU A 309 10.43 10.26 1.07
CA LEU A 309 11.64 11.11 1.09
C LEU A 309 12.66 10.62 2.13
N TRP A 310 12.20 10.27 3.33
CA TRP A 310 13.02 9.66 4.36
C TRP A 310 13.60 8.31 3.93
N ARG A 311 12.83 7.48 3.22
CA ARG A 311 13.36 6.20 2.72
C ARG A 311 14.46 6.43 1.68
N VAL A 312 14.23 7.32 0.72
CA VAL A 312 15.20 7.56 -0.38
C VAL A 312 16.44 8.33 0.06
N SER A 313 16.41 9.07 1.18
CA SER A 313 17.60 9.76 1.68
C SER A 313 18.74 8.80 2.03
N PHE A 314 18.43 7.56 2.45
CA PHE A 314 19.44 6.52 2.66
C PHE A 314 20.05 5.99 1.35
N HIS A 315 19.54 6.38 0.19
CA HIS A 315 19.97 5.89 -1.11
C HIS A 315 20.46 7.04 -2.00
N ARG A 316 21.71 7.46 -1.77
CA ARG A 316 22.33 8.62 -2.44
C ARG A 316 22.08 8.70 -3.95
N SER A 317 22.27 7.60 -4.69
CA SER A 317 22.08 7.58 -6.15
C SER A 317 20.63 7.82 -6.59
N VAL A 318 19.67 7.39 -5.78
CA VAL A 318 18.23 7.63 -6.01
C VAL A 318 17.90 9.07 -5.64
N MET A 319 18.40 9.54 -4.50
CA MET A 319 18.20 10.91 -4.03
C MET A 319 18.71 11.95 -5.04
N GLU A 320 19.94 11.79 -5.53
CA GLU A 320 20.57 12.67 -6.53
C GLU A 320 19.73 12.79 -7.82
N SER A 321 18.93 11.77 -8.17
CA SER A 321 18.10 11.80 -9.38
C SER A 321 16.82 12.65 -9.24
N MET A 322 16.36 12.90 -8.01
CA MET A 322 15.08 13.53 -7.75
C MET A 322 15.15 14.80 -6.90
N GLU A 323 16.24 15.00 -6.17
CA GLU A 323 16.46 16.10 -5.21
C GLU A 323 16.10 17.47 -5.79
N ALA A 324 16.52 17.76 -7.03
CA ALA A 324 16.25 19.03 -7.69
C ALA A 324 14.77 19.31 -7.97
N THR A 325 13.92 18.28 -7.97
CA THR A 325 12.47 18.41 -8.21
C THR A 325 11.67 18.47 -6.91
N VAL A 326 12.25 18.08 -5.78
CA VAL A 326 11.58 18.10 -4.48
C VAL A 326 11.31 19.56 -4.07
N PRO A 327 10.08 19.91 -3.66
CA PRO A 327 9.73 21.29 -3.29
C PRO A 327 10.21 21.62 -1.87
N TRP A 328 11.53 21.60 -1.62
CA TRP A 328 12.13 21.73 -0.29
C TRP A 328 11.66 22.96 0.49
N GLN A 329 11.52 24.11 -0.19
CA GLN A 329 11.04 25.33 0.44
C GLN A 329 9.61 25.18 0.96
N ALA A 330 8.72 24.53 0.19
CA ALA A 330 7.35 24.27 0.63
C ALA A 330 7.30 23.19 1.72
N VAL A 331 8.17 22.18 1.66
CA VAL A 331 8.31 21.16 2.73
C VAL A 331 8.74 21.83 4.04
N ALA A 332 9.78 22.66 4.02
CA ALA A 332 10.23 23.39 5.19
C ALA A 332 9.16 24.37 5.70
N GLY A 333 8.47 25.07 4.81
CA GLY A 333 7.36 25.96 5.16
C GLY A 333 6.22 25.23 5.88
N PHE A 334 5.82 24.07 5.35
CA PHE A 334 4.83 23.19 5.99
C PHE A 334 5.30 22.68 7.36
N LEU A 335 6.52 22.15 7.46
CA LEU A 335 7.04 21.66 8.74
C LEU A 335 7.09 22.78 9.78
N ASN A 336 7.47 24.00 9.37
CA ASN A 336 7.49 25.16 10.23
C ASN A 336 6.08 25.60 10.69
N SER A 337 5.05 25.41 9.85
CA SER A 337 3.67 25.72 10.22
C SER A 337 3.06 24.73 11.21
N LEU A 338 3.64 23.54 11.35
CA LEU A 338 3.21 22.54 12.34
C LEU A 338 3.66 22.86 13.77
N PHE A 339 4.61 23.78 13.96
CA PHE A 339 5.07 24.16 15.29
C PHE A 339 3.96 24.88 16.07
N SER A 340 3.73 24.41 17.29
CA SER A 340 2.82 25.02 18.26
C SER A 340 3.49 25.09 19.64
N HIS A 341 2.91 25.84 20.58
CA HIS A 341 3.44 25.96 21.94
C HIS A 341 3.54 24.63 22.70
N SER A 342 2.79 23.60 22.31
CA SER A 342 2.83 22.26 22.90
C SER A 342 3.86 21.33 22.25
N THR A 343 4.69 21.84 21.33
CA THR A 343 5.64 21.01 20.59
C THR A 343 6.82 20.59 21.48
N VAL A 344 6.96 19.29 21.70
CA VAL A 344 8.05 18.72 22.50
C VAL A 344 9.23 18.36 21.59
N PHE A 345 10.22 19.24 21.48
CA PHE A 345 11.38 19.07 20.60
C PHE A 345 12.20 17.80 20.87
N SER A 346 12.35 17.41 22.14
CA SER A 346 13.10 16.19 22.49
C SER A 346 12.52 14.93 21.87
N ARG A 347 11.19 14.86 21.69
CA ARG A 347 10.53 13.72 21.03
C ARG A 347 10.70 13.73 19.52
N ILE A 348 10.66 14.91 18.91
CA ILE A 348 10.84 15.06 17.45
C ILE A 348 12.28 14.71 17.05
N GLN A 349 13.24 14.99 17.93
CA GLN A 349 14.66 14.71 17.70
C GLN A 349 15.08 13.26 18.00
N ASP A 350 14.21 12.49 18.66
CA ASP A 350 14.47 11.09 19.03
C ASP A 350 14.81 10.25 17.78
N GLU A 351 15.72 9.29 17.92
CA GLU A 351 16.05 8.32 16.88
C GLU A 351 14.95 7.26 16.73
N LYS A 352 14.22 7.00 17.81
CA LYS A 352 13.14 6.03 17.82
C LYS A 352 11.91 6.60 17.13
N PHE A 353 11.17 5.70 16.48
CA PHE A 353 9.88 6.02 15.89
C PHE A 353 8.94 6.61 16.95
N PRO A 354 8.22 7.71 16.66
CA PRO A 354 7.31 8.34 17.60
C PRO A 354 6.08 7.45 17.82
N ILE A 355 6.05 6.79 18.98
CA ILE A 355 4.92 6.01 19.48
C ILE A 355 4.15 6.91 20.45
N GLY A 356 2.83 7.01 20.30
CA GLY A 356 1.99 7.95 21.06
C GLY A 356 2.11 7.77 22.57
N GLU A 357 2.18 8.88 23.30
CA GLU A 357 2.17 8.90 24.77
C GLU A 357 0.77 9.17 25.38
N PHE A 358 -0.24 9.48 24.55
CA PHE A 358 -1.53 10.00 24.98
C PHE A 358 -2.70 9.06 24.63
N GLU A 359 -2.68 7.80 25.10
CA GLU A 359 -3.83 6.85 25.16
C GLU A 359 -4.76 6.71 23.93
N THR A 360 -4.42 7.28 22.78
CA THR A 360 -5.25 7.39 21.57
C THR A 360 -4.39 7.12 20.34
N ALA A 361 -5.05 6.54 19.32
CA ALA A 361 -4.53 5.63 18.31
C ALA A 361 -3.06 5.85 17.88
N PRO A 362 -2.13 4.95 18.23
CA PRO A 362 -0.76 5.02 17.73
C PRO A 362 -0.67 4.72 16.23
N GLN A 363 -1.72 4.21 15.58
CA GLN A 363 -1.69 3.88 14.16
C GLN A 363 -2.68 4.75 13.39
N LEU A 364 -2.21 5.35 12.30
CA LEU A 364 -3.00 6.18 11.42
C LEU A 364 -3.61 5.33 10.30
N PRO A 365 -4.75 5.72 9.71
CA PRO A 365 -5.35 5.00 8.59
C PRO A 365 -4.37 4.76 7.42
N GLU A 366 -3.54 5.76 7.10
CA GLU A 366 -2.53 5.65 6.05
C GLU A 366 -1.42 4.64 6.36
N ASP A 367 -1.16 4.32 7.64
CA ASP A 367 -0.12 3.36 8.01
C ASP A 367 -0.45 1.96 7.49
N PHE A 368 -1.73 1.59 7.60
CA PHE A 368 -2.29 0.34 7.09
C PHE A 368 -2.30 0.30 5.56
N LEU A 369 -2.45 1.46 4.92
CA LEU A 369 -2.45 1.57 3.47
C LEU A 369 -1.05 1.41 2.89
N ILE A 370 -0.03 2.03 3.48
CA ILE A 370 1.31 2.02 2.88
C ILE A 370 2.16 0.82 3.27
N ARG A 371 1.87 0.14 4.38
CA ARG A 371 2.63 -1.05 4.80
C ARG A 371 2.62 -2.15 3.75
N GLY A 372 3.72 -2.90 3.72
CA GLY A 372 3.93 -4.01 2.80
C GLY A 372 4.41 -3.64 1.40
N GLN A 373 4.59 -2.34 1.13
CA GLN A 373 5.31 -1.85 -0.04
C GLN A 373 6.82 -1.84 0.25
N VAL A 374 7.64 -2.00 -0.79
CA VAL A 374 9.10 -2.02 -0.64
C VAL A 374 9.67 -0.69 -0.12
N TRP A 375 9.11 0.44 -0.55
CA TRP A 375 9.57 1.76 -0.15
C TRP A 375 9.15 2.15 1.27
N SER A 376 8.15 1.47 1.85
CA SER A 376 7.72 1.71 3.23
C SER A 376 8.35 0.73 4.24
N GLN A 377 9.21 -0.18 3.77
CA GLN A 377 9.95 -1.07 4.65
C GLN A 377 10.81 -0.27 5.63
N PHE A 378 10.97 -0.80 6.84
CA PHE A 378 11.75 -0.21 7.94
C PHE A 378 11.20 1.08 8.55
N TYR A 379 10.11 1.64 8.04
CA TYR A 379 9.49 2.81 8.66
C TYR A 379 8.90 2.49 10.04
N TYR A 380 8.24 1.34 10.19
CA TYR A 380 7.58 0.95 11.42
C TYR A 380 8.41 -0.01 12.29
N PRO A 381 8.34 0.11 13.63
CA PRO A 381 8.85 -0.92 14.54
C PRO A 381 8.18 -2.30 14.36
N ASN A 382 8.91 -3.39 14.66
CA ASN A 382 8.46 -4.79 14.44
C ASN A 382 7.15 -5.19 15.15
N THR A 383 6.71 -4.43 16.15
CA THR A 383 5.49 -4.71 16.94
C THR A 383 4.38 -3.68 16.71
N PHE A 384 4.59 -2.70 15.83
CA PHE A 384 3.71 -1.55 15.68
C PHE A 384 2.26 -1.91 15.31
N PHE A 385 2.05 -3.01 14.57
CA PHE A 385 0.73 -3.46 14.12
C PHE A 385 0.18 -4.69 14.88
N LYS A 386 0.76 -5.09 16.03
CA LYS A 386 0.32 -6.30 16.73
C LYS A 386 -0.96 -6.12 17.55
N ASP A 387 -1.21 -4.91 18.07
CA ASP A 387 -2.43 -4.58 18.83
C ASP A 387 -3.34 -3.69 17.97
N THR A 388 -4.33 -4.30 17.30
CA THR A 388 -5.28 -3.61 16.40
C THR A 388 -6.74 -3.69 16.88
N SER A 389 -6.97 -4.11 18.12
CA SER A 389 -8.30 -4.42 18.68
C SER A 389 -9.23 -3.21 18.91
N GLY A 390 -8.91 -2.03 18.40
CA GLY A 390 -9.58 -0.77 18.76
C GLY A 390 -10.10 0.07 17.59
N TYR A 391 -10.36 -0.48 16.40
CA TYR A 391 -10.96 0.29 15.30
C TYR A 391 -12.47 0.54 15.55
N GLY A 392 -12.78 1.46 16.46
CA GLY A 392 -14.14 1.90 16.78
C GLY A 392 -14.23 3.41 16.66
N ILE A 393 -14.53 3.91 15.46
CA ILE A 393 -14.34 5.33 15.13
C ILE A 393 -15.18 6.27 16.00
N SER A 394 -14.57 6.79 17.06
CA SER A 394 -15.15 7.84 17.91
C SER A 394 -14.74 9.22 17.39
N ILE A 395 -15.45 10.27 17.81
CA ILE A 395 -15.09 11.67 17.45
C ILE A 395 -13.75 12.08 18.11
N ASP A 396 -13.45 11.51 19.27
CA ASP A 396 -12.23 11.72 20.05
C ASP A 396 -10.97 11.19 19.32
N GLU A 397 -11.12 10.12 18.52
CA GLU A 397 -10.02 9.56 17.72
C GLU A 397 -9.54 10.50 16.62
N ARG A 398 -10.40 11.38 16.07
CA ARG A 398 -10.02 12.25 14.95
C ARG A 398 -9.00 13.31 15.36
N ASP A 399 -9.22 13.90 16.53
CA ASP A 399 -8.34 14.95 17.05
C ASP A 399 -7.00 14.33 17.51
N SER A 400 -7.03 13.08 17.98
CA SER A 400 -5.83 12.28 18.25
C SER A 400 -5.00 11.98 16.98
N GLU A 401 -5.63 11.48 15.92
CA GLU A 401 -4.94 11.16 14.67
C GLU A 401 -4.21 12.39 14.10
N GLU A 402 -4.82 13.57 14.20
CA GLU A 402 -4.20 14.81 13.74
C GLU A 402 -2.92 15.14 14.54
N VAL A 403 -2.97 15.02 15.87
CA VAL A 403 -1.80 15.25 16.73
C VAL A 403 -0.67 14.26 16.41
N VAL A 404 -1.00 12.97 16.28
CA VAL A 404 -0.02 11.93 15.93
C VAL A 404 0.60 12.20 14.56
N ARG A 405 -0.22 12.58 13.56
CA ARG A 405 0.23 12.88 12.21
C ARG A 405 1.14 14.11 12.16
N ARG A 406 0.79 15.19 12.86
CA ARG A 406 1.64 16.40 12.99
C ARG A 406 3.00 16.05 13.59
N HIS A 407 3.00 15.27 14.68
CA HIS A 407 4.22 14.86 15.35
C HIS A 407 5.12 14.00 14.45
N ARG A 408 4.55 13.06 13.69
CA ARG A 408 5.28 12.23 12.72
C ARG A 408 5.88 13.03 11.58
N CYS A 409 5.13 13.99 11.03
CA CYS A 409 5.65 14.87 9.98
C CYS A 409 6.89 15.64 10.48
N LEU A 410 6.82 16.22 11.69
CA LEU A 410 7.95 16.91 12.30
C LEU A 410 9.14 15.95 12.52
N TRP A 411 8.89 14.76 13.06
CA TRP A 411 9.93 13.75 13.29
C TRP A 411 10.62 13.35 11.98
N LEU A 412 9.83 13.05 10.93
CA LEU A 412 10.35 12.75 9.60
C LEU A 412 11.20 13.90 9.04
N GLY A 413 10.77 15.15 9.22
CA GLY A 413 11.53 16.33 8.82
C GLY A 413 12.93 16.36 9.45
N VAL A 414 13.02 16.07 10.75
CA VAL A 414 14.31 15.97 11.45
C VAL A 414 15.13 14.78 10.96
N GLN A 415 14.52 13.60 10.77
CA GLN A 415 15.26 12.43 10.30
C GLN A 415 15.79 12.60 8.87
N ILE A 416 15.04 13.26 7.97
CA ILE A 416 15.51 13.59 6.63
C ILE A 416 16.74 14.49 6.72
N ALA A 417 16.66 15.57 7.50
CA ALA A 417 17.75 16.53 7.66
C ALA A 417 19.02 15.96 8.32
N LYS A 418 18.95 14.80 8.97
CA LYS A 418 20.13 14.09 9.53
C LYS A 418 20.89 13.26 8.47
N VAL A 419 20.21 12.89 7.38
CA VAL A 419 20.75 11.99 6.34
C VAL A 419 21.17 12.78 5.10
N SER A 420 20.50 13.92 4.84
CA SER A 420 20.94 14.95 3.90
C SER A 420 22.25 15.61 4.33
#